data_AF-A0A1L9QY63-F1
#
_entry.id   AF-A0A1L9QY63-F1
#
_cell.length_a   1.000
_cell.length_b   1.000
_cell.length_c   1.000
_cell.angle_alpha   90.00
_cell.angle_beta   90.00
_cell.angle_gamma   90.00
#
_symmetry.space_group_name_H-M   'P 1'
#
loop_
_entity.id
_entity.type
_entity.pdbx_description
1 polymer ?
#
loop_
_entity_poly.entity_id
_entity_poly.type
_entity_poly.pdbx_seq_one_letter_code
_entity_poly.pdbx_strand_id
1 'polypeptide(L)'
;MDIMEVLKLADELVFAQTGKHLDYLQKAILQGTLRGETYGTIAEHIYTSEGQVRDVGSELWKLLSEGLGKEVSKANFRAIVNNHYSASAIFNATVNNLNICPEYHQKNNHSQNQEQRQLYVDLGNAPERLKCYGRTEELAVLDRTLIPKHCRLFALLGFSGIGKTTLALHWLENHKTQFQYAIYRSLRFYADFRAVVANILAIFTPNSPIPEGMETQISQLLTQLRQFRCLIVLDDGHLLCRDKGGEAFLQAIAEIPHQSCVILLSTEKPVEIERWEIANDAVRSLILPGLGDAAKDLLEEQGLCDREVWTQLIDRYQGNPLWLILTATSIRELFAGRVADFLAYETLIVSESLQGHLDQQFQQLSTPEQTILGQLGTLTAPVNLSQLLQLNSFPPVELFQIIQSLHRRFFLEMEEETRQLFLNRVIQEYIKNGK
;
A
#
# COMPACT_ATOMS: atom_id res chain seq x y z
N MET A 1 1.70 -19.84 3.16
CA MET A 1 1.12 -19.88 4.51
C MET A 1 1.91 -20.90 5.30
N ASP A 2 2.70 -20.48 6.28
CA ASP A 2 3.33 -21.43 7.19
C ASP A 2 2.30 -21.88 8.25
N ILE A 3 1.93 -23.15 8.21
CA ILE A 3 0.97 -23.75 9.15
C ILE A 3 1.52 -23.67 10.60
N MET A 4 2.84 -23.67 10.77
CA MET A 4 3.48 -23.63 12.09
C MET A 4 3.29 -22.30 12.80
N GLU A 5 3.34 -21.18 12.07
CA GLU A 5 3.13 -19.85 12.65
C GLU A 5 1.69 -19.67 13.13
N VAL A 6 0.71 -20.09 12.31
CA VAL A 6 -0.72 -20.01 12.65
C VAL A 6 -1.05 -20.81 13.91
N LEU A 7 -0.44 -21.98 14.06
CA LEU A 7 -0.60 -22.81 15.26
C LEU A 7 0.03 -22.17 16.49
N LYS A 8 1.21 -21.56 16.36
CA LYS A 8 1.87 -20.88 17.48
C LYS A 8 1.01 -19.74 18.02
N LEU A 9 0.44 -18.93 17.12
CA LEU A 9 -0.44 -17.85 17.51
C LEU A 9 -1.72 -18.38 18.19
N ALA A 10 -2.41 -19.33 17.57
CA ALA A 10 -3.60 -19.94 18.16
C ALA A 10 -3.31 -20.55 19.55
N ASP A 11 -2.11 -21.10 19.76
CA ASP A 11 -1.65 -21.63 21.05
C ASP A 11 -1.53 -20.54 22.11
N GLU A 12 -0.92 -19.40 21.78
CA GLU A 12 -0.76 -18.25 22.68
C GLU A 12 -2.11 -17.65 23.10
N LEU A 13 -3.08 -17.57 22.19
CA LEU A 13 -4.41 -17.03 22.49
C LEU A 13 -5.28 -17.97 23.31
N VAL A 14 -5.20 -19.28 23.06
CA VAL A 14 -5.87 -20.27 23.90
C VAL A 14 -5.23 -20.31 25.29
N PHE A 15 -3.90 -20.19 25.38
CA PHE A 15 -3.21 -20.06 26.66
C PHE A 15 -3.63 -18.80 27.43
N ALA A 16 -3.73 -17.65 26.77
CA ALA A 16 -4.15 -16.40 27.40
C ALA A 16 -5.57 -16.47 27.99
N GLN A 17 -6.48 -17.22 27.36
CA GLN A 17 -7.86 -17.36 27.82
C GLN A 17 -8.08 -18.48 28.83
N THR A 18 -7.34 -19.58 28.72
CA THR A 18 -7.64 -20.81 29.46
C THR A 18 -6.54 -21.23 30.44
N GLY A 19 -5.36 -20.62 30.34
CA GLY A 19 -4.15 -21.01 31.07
C GLY A 19 -3.55 -22.34 30.61
N LYS A 20 -4.06 -22.94 29.53
CA LYS A 20 -3.59 -24.21 28.96
C LYS A 20 -3.23 -24.02 27.49
N HIS A 21 -2.15 -24.67 27.06
CA HIS A 21 -1.77 -24.73 25.65
C HIS A 21 -2.71 -25.65 24.87
N LEU A 22 -2.73 -25.48 23.54
CA LEU A 22 -3.48 -26.35 22.65
C LEU A 22 -3.00 -27.79 22.80
N ASP A 23 -3.95 -28.69 23.02
CA ASP A 23 -3.68 -30.12 23.03
C ASP A 23 -3.48 -30.67 21.60
N TYR A 24 -3.13 -31.95 21.52
CA TYR A 24 -2.86 -32.62 20.25
C TYR A 24 -4.08 -32.62 19.31
N LEU A 25 -5.30 -32.79 19.86
CA LEU A 25 -6.53 -32.87 19.08
C LEU A 25 -6.94 -31.48 18.55
N GLN A 26 -6.80 -30.44 19.37
CA GLN A 26 -7.04 -29.05 18.95
C GLN A 26 -6.04 -28.62 17.87
N LYS A 27 -4.76 -28.99 17.99
CA LYS A 27 -3.75 -28.76 16.94
C LYS A 27 -4.11 -29.46 15.63
N ALA A 28 -4.52 -30.73 15.71
CA ALA A 28 -4.95 -31.49 14.53
C ALA A 28 -6.16 -30.86 13.84
N ILE A 29 -7.13 -30.35 14.60
CA ILE A 29 -8.31 -29.65 14.07
C ILE A 29 -7.93 -28.38 13.31
N LEU A 30 -7.04 -27.55 13.87
CA LEU A 30 -6.57 -26.33 13.22
C LEU A 30 -5.79 -26.65 11.94
N GLN A 31 -4.86 -27.62 12.00
CA GLN A 31 -4.07 -28.05 10.84
C GLN A 31 -4.96 -28.58 9.71
N GLY A 32 -5.86 -29.51 10.03
CA GLY A 32 -6.78 -30.09 9.04
C GLY A 32 -7.68 -29.03 8.43
N THR A 33 -8.17 -28.07 9.23
CA THR A 33 -8.99 -26.96 8.73
C THR A 33 -8.23 -26.07 7.76
N LEU A 34 -6.96 -25.75 8.04
CA LEU A 34 -6.09 -24.97 7.15
C LEU A 34 -5.81 -25.71 5.83
N ARG A 35 -5.75 -27.04 5.86
CA ARG A 35 -5.63 -27.92 4.69
C ARG A 35 -6.94 -28.15 3.94
N GLY A 36 -8.06 -27.70 4.48
CA GLY A 36 -9.39 -27.89 3.89
C GLY A 36 -10.00 -29.28 4.14
N GLU A 37 -9.48 -30.03 5.12
CA GLU A 37 -9.95 -31.37 5.47
C GLU A 37 -11.33 -31.31 6.18
N THR A 38 -12.12 -32.38 6.04
CA THR A 38 -13.38 -32.52 6.78
C THR A 38 -13.12 -33.04 8.20
N TYR A 39 -14.09 -32.93 9.12
CA TYR A 39 -13.93 -33.50 10.45
C TYR A 39 -13.80 -35.02 10.43
N GLY A 40 -14.48 -35.71 9.50
CA GLY A 40 -14.28 -37.15 9.29
C GLY A 40 -12.85 -37.49 8.91
N THR A 41 -12.27 -36.74 7.96
CA THR A 41 -10.86 -36.90 7.54
C THR A 41 -9.89 -36.65 8.68
N ILE A 42 -10.12 -35.62 9.51
CA ILE A 42 -9.30 -35.32 10.68
C ILE A 42 -9.40 -36.45 11.72
N ALA A 43 -10.61 -36.98 11.93
CA ALA A 43 -10.87 -38.06 12.88
C ALA A 43 -10.13 -39.36 12.50
N GLU A 44 -10.10 -39.69 11.21
CA GLU A 44 -9.35 -40.83 10.67
C GLU A 44 -7.83 -40.68 10.90
N HIS A 45 -7.27 -39.49 10.66
CA HIS A 45 -5.83 -39.23 10.82
C HIS A 45 -5.33 -39.36 12.26
N ILE A 46 -6.20 -39.10 13.25
CA ILE A 46 -5.84 -39.12 14.68
C ILE A 46 -6.49 -40.26 15.45
N TYR A 47 -7.08 -41.23 14.74
CA TYR A 47 -7.71 -42.43 15.28
C TYR A 47 -8.77 -42.14 16.37
N THR A 48 -9.64 -41.16 16.13
CA THR A 48 -10.75 -40.80 17.03
C THR A 48 -12.10 -40.80 16.31
N SER A 49 -13.20 -40.53 17.03
CA SER A 49 -14.53 -40.42 16.43
C SER A 49 -14.78 -39.03 15.86
N GLU A 50 -15.48 -38.94 14.72
CA GLU A 50 -15.86 -37.64 14.14
C GLU A 50 -16.70 -36.79 15.12
N GLY A 51 -17.53 -37.43 15.96
CA GLY A 51 -18.30 -36.75 17.00
C GLY A 51 -17.39 -36.02 17.99
N GLN A 52 -16.35 -36.69 18.49
CA GLN A 52 -15.37 -36.09 19.40
C GLN A 52 -14.59 -34.93 18.74
N VAL A 53 -14.24 -35.04 17.45
CA VAL A 53 -13.60 -33.93 16.70
C VAL A 53 -14.54 -32.74 16.57
N ARG A 54 -15.84 -32.98 16.33
CA ARG A 54 -16.85 -31.91 16.22
C ARG A 54 -17.07 -31.20 17.55
N ASP A 55 -17.17 -31.94 18.64
CA ASP A 55 -17.39 -31.38 19.98
C ASP A 55 -16.21 -30.50 20.37
N VAL A 56 -14.98 -31.02 20.30
CA VAL A 56 -13.75 -30.27 20.60
C VAL A 56 -13.55 -29.11 19.62
N GLY A 57 -13.89 -29.31 18.35
CA GLY A 57 -13.83 -28.25 17.35
C GLY A 57 -14.78 -27.08 17.68
N SER A 58 -16.00 -27.38 18.14
CA SER A 58 -16.99 -26.36 18.49
C SER A 58 -16.53 -25.48 19.66
N GLU A 59 -15.94 -26.09 20.70
CA GLU A 59 -15.37 -25.38 21.84
C GLU A 59 -14.16 -24.54 21.42
N LEU A 60 -13.29 -25.10 20.57
CA LEU A 60 -12.12 -24.41 20.05
C LEU A 60 -12.49 -23.17 19.25
N TRP A 61 -13.49 -23.26 18.35
CA TRP A 61 -13.92 -22.10 17.57
C TRP A 61 -14.55 -21.01 18.43
N LYS A 62 -15.28 -21.39 19.49
CA LYS A 62 -15.82 -20.43 20.45
C LYS A 62 -14.71 -19.70 21.20
N LEU A 63 -13.70 -20.41 21.69
CA LEU A 63 -12.53 -19.83 22.36
C LEU A 63 -11.76 -18.88 21.43
N LEU A 64 -11.53 -19.29 20.18
CA LEU A 64 -10.87 -18.42 19.20
C LEU A 64 -11.72 -17.18 18.87
N SER A 65 -13.05 -17.32 18.83
CA SER A 65 -13.95 -16.19 18.60
C SER A 65 -13.89 -15.16 19.72
N GLU A 66 -13.91 -15.63 20.97
CA GLU A 66 -13.84 -14.80 22.17
C GLU A 66 -12.51 -14.04 22.23
N GLY A 67 -11.38 -14.72 22.00
CA GLY A 67 -10.07 -14.07 22.04
C GLY A 67 -9.79 -13.11 20.89
N LEU A 68 -10.39 -13.33 19.73
CA LEU A 68 -10.20 -12.47 18.56
C LEU A 68 -11.26 -11.37 18.46
N GLY A 69 -12.29 -11.37 19.31
CA GLY A 69 -13.41 -10.42 19.27
C GLY A 69 -14.21 -10.47 17.96
N LYS A 70 -14.13 -11.57 17.20
CA LYS A 70 -14.82 -11.77 15.92
C LYS A 70 -15.26 -13.22 15.77
N GLU A 71 -16.34 -13.47 15.05
CA GLU A 71 -16.87 -14.82 14.87
C GLU A 71 -15.91 -15.72 14.05
N VAL A 72 -15.42 -16.77 14.69
CA VAL A 72 -14.56 -17.80 14.10
C VAL A 72 -15.33 -19.11 14.01
N SER A 73 -15.24 -19.78 12.87
CA SER A 73 -15.78 -21.10 12.60
C SER A 73 -14.85 -21.85 11.66
N LYS A 74 -14.99 -23.18 11.56
CA LYS A 74 -14.24 -23.98 10.58
C LYS A 74 -14.34 -23.43 9.14
N ALA A 75 -15.50 -22.89 8.76
CA ALA A 75 -15.77 -22.42 7.41
C ALA A 75 -15.02 -21.10 7.09
N ASN A 76 -14.86 -20.22 8.09
CA ASN A 76 -14.22 -18.92 7.89
C ASN A 76 -12.77 -18.87 8.40
N PHE A 77 -12.31 -19.85 9.20
CA PHE A 77 -11.00 -19.82 9.84
C PHE A 77 -9.85 -19.67 8.84
N ARG A 78 -9.89 -20.42 7.72
CA ARG A 78 -8.88 -20.32 6.66
C ARG A 78 -8.89 -18.95 5.99
N ALA A 79 -10.06 -18.36 5.76
CA ALA A 79 -10.19 -17.02 5.18
C ALA A 79 -9.69 -15.94 6.17
N ILE A 80 -10.04 -16.08 7.45
CA ILE A 80 -9.56 -15.20 8.53
C ILE A 80 -8.03 -15.23 8.60
N VAL A 81 -7.43 -16.41 8.60
CA VAL A 81 -5.97 -16.55 8.64
C VAL A 81 -5.33 -15.99 7.38
N ASN A 82 -5.84 -16.31 6.19
CA ASN A 82 -5.26 -15.84 4.92
C ASN A 82 -5.38 -14.33 4.69
N ASN A 83 -6.47 -13.71 5.16
CA ASN A 83 -6.66 -12.26 5.07
C ASN A 83 -5.78 -11.48 6.07
N HIS A 84 -5.17 -12.16 7.05
CA HIS A 84 -4.49 -11.50 8.16
C HIS A 84 -3.03 -11.94 8.37
N TYR A 85 -2.48 -12.85 7.56
CA TYR A 85 -1.07 -13.26 7.66
C TYR A 85 -0.13 -12.65 6.62
N SER A 86 -0.62 -11.73 5.77
CA SER A 86 0.25 -10.78 5.06
C SER A 86 0.52 -9.50 5.86
N ALA A 87 0.03 -9.44 7.11
CA ALA A 87 0.25 -8.37 8.08
C ALA A 87 0.32 -8.96 9.51
N SER A 88 1.51 -9.08 10.07
CA SER A 88 1.78 -9.61 11.42
C SER A 88 1.24 -8.69 12.52
N ALA A 89 -0.08 -8.63 12.72
CA ALA A 89 -0.69 -7.64 13.62
C ALA A 89 -1.75 -8.17 14.59
N ILE A 90 -2.36 -9.34 14.35
CA ILE A 90 -3.60 -9.67 15.09
C ILE A 90 -3.38 -10.37 16.43
N PHE A 91 -2.31 -11.12 16.66
CA PHE A 91 -2.15 -11.83 17.94
C PHE A 91 -1.37 -11.07 19.01
N ASN A 92 -0.56 -10.07 18.64
CA ASN A 92 0.14 -9.26 19.63
C ASN A 92 -0.76 -8.22 20.30
N ALA A 93 -1.91 -7.89 19.71
CA ALA A 93 -2.81 -6.86 20.22
C ALA A 93 -3.76 -7.34 21.33
N THR A 94 -3.99 -8.64 21.50
CA THR A 94 -4.98 -9.17 22.46
C THR A 94 -4.37 -9.73 23.75
N VAL A 95 -3.05 -9.92 23.83
CA VAL A 95 -2.38 -10.36 25.08
C VAL A 95 -2.13 -9.20 26.05
N ASN A 96 -2.16 -7.94 25.56
CA ASN A 96 -1.79 -6.77 26.36
C ASN A 96 -2.94 -5.75 26.51
N ASN A 97 -4.12 -6.14 26.99
CA ASN A 97 -5.01 -5.26 27.78
C ASN A 97 -6.29 -5.98 28.25
N LEU A 98 -6.21 -6.63 29.41
CA LEU A 98 -7.38 -6.90 30.24
C LEU A 98 -7.60 -5.68 31.15
N ASN A 99 -8.73 -4.99 30.98
CA ASN A 99 -9.34 -4.27 32.09
C ASN A 99 -10.80 -4.68 32.22
N ILE A 100 -11.05 -5.36 33.33
CA ILE A 100 -12.30 -6.01 33.74
C ILE A 100 -13.14 -5.00 34.54
N CYS A 101 -14.35 -4.68 34.03
CA CYS A 101 -15.66 -4.44 34.69
C CYS A 101 -15.79 -3.54 35.96
N PRO A 102 -17.00 -3.20 36.48
CA PRO A 102 -18.39 -3.30 35.97
C PRO A 102 -19.23 -1.99 36.11
N GLU A 103 -20.40 -1.89 35.47
CA GLU A 103 -21.72 -1.73 36.15
C GLU A 103 -22.90 -1.48 35.19
N TYR A 104 -24.01 -2.14 35.53
CA TYR A 104 -25.35 -2.05 34.96
C TYR A 104 -26.00 -0.68 35.25
N HIS A 105 -26.80 -0.13 34.33
CA HIS A 105 -28.19 0.31 34.60
C HIS A 105 -28.96 0.76 33.32
N GLN A 106 -30.00 -0.02 33.01
CA GLN A 106 -31.36 0.27 32.51
C GLN A 106 -31.70 1.49 31.59
N LYS A 107 -32.30 1.12 30.44
CA LYS A 107 -33.38 1.73 29.63
C LYS A 107 -33.84 3.18 29.93
N ASN A 108 -33.94 3.98 28.86
CA ASN A 108 -35.22 4.57 28.41
C ASN A 108 -35.16 5.17 27.00
N ASN A 109 -36.24 4.97 26.24
CA ASN A 109 -36.53 5.57 24.94
C ASN A 109 -36.82 7.07 25.07
N HIS A 110 -36.29 7.91 24.18
CA HIS A 110 -37.07 8.93 23.47
C HIS A 110 -36.29 9.50 22.28
N SER A 111 -36.99 9.57 21.15
CA SER A 111 -36.54 9.99 19.82
C SER A 111 -36.15 11.47 19.75
N GLN A 112 -35.02 11.77 19.11
CA GLN A 112 -34.90 12.94 18.22
C GLN A 112 -34.04 12.57 17.01
N ASN A 113 -34.66 12.63 15.83
CA ASN A 113 -34.01 12.57 14.53
C ASN A 113 -33.01 13.72 14.40
N GLN A 114 -31.74 13.44 14.64
CA GLN A 114 -30.66 14.01 13.86
C GLN A 114 -30.18 12.87 12.98
N GLU A 115 -30.33 12.97 11.66
CA GLU A 115 -29.51 12.17 10.75
C GLU A 115 -28.07 12.59 11.01
N GLN A 116 -27.44 11.99 12.00
CA GLN A 116 -26.01 11.94 12.13
C GLN A 116 -25.55 11.27 10.83
N ARG A 117 -25.01 12.06 9.89
CA ARG A 117 -24.27 11.53 8.74
C ARG A 117 -23.11 10.74 9.32
N GLN A 118 -23.36 9.47 9.57
CA GLN A 118 -22.42 8.58 10.21
C GLN A 118 -21.35 8.30 9.17
N LEU A 119 -20.13 8.78 9.44
CA LEU A 119 -18.96 8.48 8.63
C LEU A 119 -18.82 6.96 8.51
N TYR A 120 -18.86 6.45 7.28
CA TYR A 120 -18.49 5.08 6.97
C TYR A 120 -17.01 5.02 6.62
N VAL A 121 -16.26 4.16 7.30
CA VAL A 121 -14.83 3.96 7.05
C VAL A 121 -14.58 2.51 6.69
N ASP A 122 -14.02 2.27 5.51
CA ASP A 122 -13.54 0.97 5.07
C ASP A 122 -12.16 1.12 4.45
N LEU A 123 -11.13 0.93 5.29
CA LEU A 123 -9.75 1.03 4.85
C LEU A 123 -9.20 -0.25 4.24
N GLY A 124 -9.99 -1.33 4.14
CA GLY A 124 -9.60 -2.60 3.52
C GLY A 124 -8.18 -3.05 3.89
N ASN A 125 -7.33 -3.21 2.87
CA ASN A 125 -5.93 -3.63 2.98
C ASN A 125 -4.95 -2.45 3.17
N ALA A 126 -5.37 -1.34 3.78
CA ALA A 126 -4.47 -0.25 4.12
C ALA A 126 -3.37 -0.75 5.08
N PRO A 127 -2.09 -0.42 4.86
CA PRO A 127 -1.04 -0.73 5.81
C PRO A 127 -1.29 -0.03 7.16
N GLU A 128 -0.71 -0.59 8.23
CA GLU A 128 -0.78 0.03 9.57
C GLU A 128 -0.18 1.44 9.58
N ARG A 129 -0.50 2.19 10.63
CA ARG A 129 -0.14 3.61 10.77
C ARG A 129 1.37 3.81 10.74
N LEU A 130 1.89 4.14 9.56
CA LEU A 130 3.25 4.58 9.35
C LEU A 130 3.40 6.03 9.81
N LYS A 131 4.49 6.33 10.52
CA LYS A 131 4.83 7.71 10.89
C LYS A 131 5.11 8.54 9.64
N CYS A 132 4.47 9.71 9.54
CA CYS A 132 4.64 10.64 8.44
C CYS A 132 5.68 11.69 8.82
N TYR A 133 6.88 11.63 8.21
CA TYR A 133 8.00 12.53 8.50
C TYR A 133 7.96 13.76 7.60
N GLY A 134 7.99 14.96 8.19
CA GLY A 134 8.16 16.27 7.54
C GLY A 134 7.48 16.54 6.21
N ARG A 135 6.28 15.97 5.98
CA ARG A 135 5.46 16.26 4.79
C ARG A 135 4.53 17.45 4.97
N THR A 136 4.94 18.46 5.74
CA THR A 136 4.05 19.57 6.12
C THR A 136 3.61 20.39 4.90
N GLU A 137 4.49 20.59 3.93
CA GLU A 137 4.17 21.33 2.71
C GLU A 137 3.21 20.54 1.82
N GLU A 138 3.45 19.24 1.64
CA GLU A 138 2.59 18.38 0.83
C GLU A 138 1.22 18.16 1.47
N LEU A 139 1.17 18.03 2.80
CA LEU A 139 -0.11 18.03 3.55
C LEU A 139 -0.87 19.35 3.34
N ALA A 140 -0.18 20.49 3.37
CA ALA A 140 -0.82 21.78 3.10
C ALA A 140 -1.34 21.88 1.65
N VAL A 141 -0.67 21.26 0.68
CA VAL A 141 -1.18 21.15 -0.70
C VAL A 141 -2.44 20.30 -0.75
N LEU A 142 -2.47 19.16 -0.06
CA LEU A 142 -3.67 18.32 0.03
C LEU A 142 -4.84 19.07 0.69
N ASP A 143 -4.58 19.77 1.80
CA ASP A 143 -5.61 20.57 2.49
C ASP A 143 -6.20 21.64 1.57
N ARG A 144 -5.37 22.40 0.85
CA ARG A 144 -5.82 23.46 -0.06
C ARG A 144 -6.55 22.92 -1.29
N THR A 145 -6.27 21.68 -1.67
CA THR A 145 -6.78 21.08 -2.92
C THR A 145 -8.03 20.24 -2.70
N LEU A 146 -8.06 19.42 -1.66
CA LEU A 146 -9.09 18.40 -1.45
C LEU A 146 -10.27 18.89 -0.59
N ILE A 147 -10.04 19.89 0.28
CA ILE A 147 -11.09 20.40 1.19
C ILE A 147 -11.98 21.46 0.52
N PRO A 148 -11.44 22.58 -0.01
CA PRO A 148 -12.24 23.73 -0.40
C PRO A 148 -12.73 23.64 -1.85
N LYS A 149 -12.06 22.85 -2.69
CA LYS A 149 -12.39 22.66 -4.11
C LYS A 149 -13.07 21.31 -4.31
N HIS A 150 -13.93 21.23 -5.32
CA HIS A 150 -14.50 19.96 -5.79
C HIS A 150 -13.44 19.15 -6.56
N CYS A 151 -12.31 18.82 -5.93
CA CYS A 151 -11.31 17.95 -6.53
C CYS A 151 -11.91 16.54 -6.68
N ARG A 152 -12.08 16.10 -7.93
CA ARG A 152 -12.65 14.81 -8.29
C ARG A 152 -11.59 13.73 -8.38
N LEU A 153 -10.45 14.08 -8.96
CA LEU A 153 -9.30 13.20 -9.11
C LEU A 153 -8.04 13.93 -8.64
N PHE A 154 -7.35 13.33 -7.68
CA PHE A 154 -6.04 13.79 -7.22
C PHE A 154 -5.00 12.68 -7.42
N ALA A 155 -4.03 12.87 -8.29
CA ALA A 155 -2.95 11.91 -8.51
C ALA A 155 -1.75 12.23 -7.60
N LEU A 156 -1.51 11.41 -6.58
CA LEU A 156 -0.29 11.46 -5.77
C LEU A 156 0.75 10.53 -6.39
N LEU A 157 1.84 11.13 -6.88
CA LEU A 157 2.80 10.51 -7.79
C LEU A 157 4.19 10.45 -7.17
N GLY A 158 5.05 9.59 -7.69
CA GLY A 158 6.48 9.53 -7.33
C GLY A 158 7.00 8.11 -7.30
N PHE A 159 8.32 7.96 -7.18
CA PHE A 159 8.97 6.65 -7.21
C PHE A 159 8.50 5.73 -6.07
N SER A 160 8.74 4.43 -6.21
CA SER A 160 8.43 3.45 -5.17
C SER A 160 9.15 3.77 -3.85
N GLY A 161 8.49 3.53 -2.72
CA GLY A 161 9.06 3.81 -1.39
C GLY A 161 9.07 5.29 -0.94
N ILE A 162 8.70 6.24 -1.80
CA ILE A 162 8.78 7.68 -1.50
C ILE A 162 7.84 8.17 -0.38
N GLY A 163 6.87 7.36 0.03
CA GLY A 163 5.93 7.67 1.11
C GLY A 163 4.52 8.13 0.68
N LYS A 164 4.10 7.84 -0.56
CA LYS A 164 2.74 8.16 -1.07
C LYS A 164 1.63 7.62 -0.16
N THR A 165 1.66 6.32 0.15
CA THR A 165 0.67 5.65 0.99
C THR A 165 0.65 6.23 2.40
N THR A 166 1.83 6.45 2.99
CA THR A 166 1.97 7.10 4.31
C THR A 166 1.32 8.48 4.33
N LEU A 167 1.60 9.32 3.33
CA LEU A 167 1.05 10.67 3.25
C LEU A 167 -0.47 10.65 3.09
N ALA A 168 -0.99 9.83 2.16
CA ALA A 168 -2.42 9.76 1.88
C ALA A 168 -3.22 9.24 3.08
N LEU A 169 -2.74 8.21 3.77
CA LEU A 169 -3.39 7.67 4.97
C LEU A 169 -3.29 8.63 6.16
N HIS A 170 -2.14 9.30 6.34
CA HIS A 170 -1.98 10.32 7.37
C HIS A 170 -2.98 11.47 7.15
N TRP A 171 -3.10 11.95 5.91
CA TRP A 171 -4.06 12.98 5.56
C TRP A 171 -5.51 12.50 5.75
N LEU A 172 -5.84 11.30 5.28
CA LEU A 172 -7.19 10.71 5.41
C LEU A 172 -7.62 10.61 6.86
N GLU A 173 -6.76 10.13 7.76
CA GLU A 173 -7.11 9.95 9.17
C GLU A 173 -7.50 11.28 9.84
N ASN A 174 -6.86 12.39 9.46
CA ASN A 174 -7.13 13.71 10.00
C ASN A 174 -8.35 14.40 9.37
N HIS A 175 -8.81 13.93 8.20
CA HIS A 175 -9.83 14.62 7.39
C HIS A 175 -11.06 13.78 7.03
N LYS A 176 -11.08 12.48 7.35
CA LYS A 176 -12.17 11.55 7.00
C LYS A 176 -13.55 12.01 7.46
N THR A 177 -13.66 12.73 8.57
CA THR A 177 -14.93 13.27 9.09
C THR A 177 -15.60 14.30 8.18
N GLN A 178 -14.90 14.82 7.18
CA GLN A 178 -15.46 15.72 6.17
C GLN A 178 -16.17 14.97 5.02
N PHE A 179 -16.11 13.64 5.03
CA PHE A 179 -16.71 12.76 4.03
C PHE A 179 -17.77 11.88 4.67
N GLN A 180 -18.72 11.40 3.87
CA GLN A 180 -19.70 10.39 4.29
C GLN A 180 -19.11 8.98 4.21
N TYR A 181 -18.19 8.76 3.25
CA TYR A 181 -17.47 7.52 3.06
C TYR A 181 -15.97 7.81 2.92
N ALA A 182 -15.14 7.08 3.66
CA ALA A 182 -13.70 7.04 3.48
C ALA A 182 -13.29 5.60 3.15
N ILE A 183 -12.86 5.37 1.91
CA ILE A 183 -12.58 4.03 1.37
C ILE A 183 -11.13 3.99 0.92
N TYR A 184 -10.40 2.93 1.28
CA TYR A 184 -9.07 2.66 0.75
C TYR A 184 -9.04 1.29 0.07
N ARG A 185 -8.45 1.22 -1.12
CA ARG A 185 -8.21 -0.02 -1.85
C ARG A 185 -6.82 -0.02 -2.48
N SER A 186 -6.05 -1.07 -2.23
CA SER A 186 -4.82 -1.35 -2.96
C SER A 186 -5.13 -2.33 -4.09
N LEU A 187 -4.81 -1.91 -5.31
CA LEU A 187 -5.23 -2.58 -6.54
C LEU A 187 -4.49 -3.90 -6.76
N ARG A 188 -3.32 -4.08 -6.14
CA ARG A 188 -2.52 -5.31 -6.24
C ARG A 188 -3.22 -6.55 -5.68
N PHE A 189 -4.26 -6.38 -4.86
CA PHE A 189 -5.02 -7.47 -4.23
C PHE A 189 -6.24 -7.91 -5.05
N TYR A 190 -6.44 -7.35 -6.24
CA TYR A 190 -7.57 -7.66 -7.10
C TYR A 190 -7.08 -8.33 -8.38
N ALA A 191 -7.87 -9.28 -8.89
CA ALA A 191 -7.55 -9.99 -10.12
C ALA A 191 -7.59 -9.06 -11.35
N ASP A 192 -8.53 -8.12 -11.36
CA ASP A 192 -8.69 -7.09 -12.39
C ASP A 192 -9.34 -5.83 -11.80
N PHE A 193 -9.38 -4.76 -12.60
CA PHE A 193 -9.96 -3.50 -12.17
C PHE A 193 -11.49 -3.57 -11.98
N ARG A 194 -12.18 -4.45 -12.71
CA ARG A 194 -13.63 -4.66 -12.55
C ARG A 194 -13.96 -5.17 -11.15
N ALA A 195 -13.14 -6.06 -10.59
CA ALA A 195 -13.29 -6.55 -9.22
C ALA A 195 -13.15 -5.43 -8.17
N VAL A 196 -12.32 -4.42 -8.44
CA VAL A 196 -12.17 -3.24 -7.57
C VAL A 196 -13.45 -2.42 -7.55
N VAL A 197 -13.98 -2.07 -8.72
CA VAL A 197 -15.21 -1.25 -8.85
C VAL A 197 -16.40 -2.00 -8.25
N ALA A 198 -16.52 -3.31 -8.53
CA ALA A 198 -17.51 -4.19 -7.92
C ALA A 198 -17.44 -4.18 -6.39
N ASN A 199 -16.24 -4.29 -5.82
CA ASN A 199 -16.04 -4.26 -4.39
C ASN A 199 -16.43 -2.92 -3.76
N ILE A 200 -16.10 -1.80 -4.41
CA ILE A 200 -16.51 -0.46 -3.95
C ILE A 200 -18.03 -0.29 -4.05
N LEU A 201 -18.66 -0.75 -5.13
CA LEU A 201 -20.12 -0.70 -5.30
C LEU A 201 -20.86 -1.48 -4.21
N ALA A 202 -20.33 -2.65 -3.83
CA ALA A 202 -20.92 -3.48 -2.79
C ALA A 202 -20.99 -2.78 -1.41
N ILE A 203 -20.19 -1.74 -1.17
CA ILE A 203 -20.26 -0.93 0.06
C ILE A 203 -21.56 -0.11 0.09
N PHE A 204 -21.97 0.43 -1.06
CA PHE A 204 -23.18 1.24 -1.19
C PHE A 204 -24.44 0.37 -1.35
N THR A 205 -24.29 -0.76 -2.05
CA THR A 205 -25.41 -1.64 -2.41
C THR A 205 -25.07 -3.11 -2.14
N PRO A 206 -24.93 -3.54 -0.88
CA PRO A 206 -24.41 -4.87 -0.51
C PRO A 206 -25.28 -6.05 -0.99
N ASN A 207 -26.58 -5.81 -1.21
CA ASN A 207 -27.54 -6.85 -1.63
C ASN A 207 -27.98 -6.72 -3.09
N SER A 208 -27.37 -5.82 -3.86
CA SER A 208 -27.72 -5.61 -5.27
C SER A 208 -26.81 -6.42 -6.19
N PRO A 209 -27.35 -7.00 -7.27
CA PRO A 209 -26.52 -7.66 -8.27
C PRO A 209 -25.57 -6.63 -8.88
N ILE A 210 -24.28 -6.94 -8.85
CA ILE A 210 -23.26 -6.10 -9.47
C ILE A 210 -23.29 -6.35 -10.98
N PRO A 211 -23.42 -5.31 -11.83
CA PRO A 211 -23.47 -5.49 -13.28
C PRO A 211 -22.23 -6.18 -13.82
N GLU A 212 -22.38 -6.88 -14.95
CA GLU A 212 -21.23 -7.51 -15.61
C GLU A 212 -20.39 -6.54 -16.46
N GLY A 213 -21.01 -5.49 -16.99
CA GLY A 213 -20.33 -4.51 -17.84
C GLY A 213 -19.51 -3.51 -17.03
N MET A 214 -18.28 -3.23 -17.48
CA MET A 214 -17.44 -2.23 -16.81
C MET A 214 -18.04 -0.82 -16.91
N GLU A 215 -18.55 -0.43 -18.08
CA GLU A 215 -19.21 0.87 -18.29
C GLU A 215 -20.43 1.05 -17.37
N THR A 216 -21.22 -0.01 -17.18
CA THR A 216 -22.38 0.03 -16.29
C THR A 216 -21.97 0.10 -14.83
N GLN A 217 -20.91 -0.61 -14.42
CA GLN A 217 -20.33 -0.46 -13.08
C GLN A 217 -19.80 0.96 -12.82
N ILE A 218 -19.06 1.55 -13.78
CA ILE A 218 -18.56 2.94 -13.66
C ILE A 218 -19.73 3.92 -13.54
N SER A 219 -20.76 3.77 -14.36
CA SER A 219 -21.97 4.62 -14.33
C SER A 219 -22.72 4.53 -12.99
N GLN A 220 -22.86 3.32 -12.45
CA GLN A 220 -23.46 3.12 -11.13
C GLN A 220 -22.60 3.73 -10.02
N LEU A 221 -21.28 3.56 -10.08
CA LEU A 221 -20.37 4.13 -9.09
C LEU A 221 -20.46 5.66 -9.11
N LEU A 222 -20.45 6.28 -10.28
CA LEU A 222 -20.66 7.72 -10.42
C LEU A 222 -21.99 8.19 -9.83
N THR A 223 -23.05 7.38 -9.95
CA THR A 223 -24.33 7.68 -9.29
C THR A 223 -24.17 7.73 -7.77
N GLN A 224 -23.44 6.78 -7.18
CA GLN A 224 -23.12 6.80 -5.75
C GLN A 224 -22.23 7.99 -5.37
N LEU A 225 -21.21 8.32 -6.17
CA LEU A 225 -20.30 9.44 -5.92
C LEU A 225 -20.97 10.83 -6.04
N ARG A 226 -22.11 10.91 -6.74
CA ARG A 226 -22.98 12.09 -6.76
C ARG A 226 -23.91 12.16 -5.56
N GLN A 227 -24.41 11.01 -5.09
CA GLN A 227 -25.32 10.95 -3.95
C GLN A 227 -24.59 11.17 -2.62
N PHE A 228 -23.42 10.55 -2.49
CA PHE A 228 -22.60 10.59 -1.29
C PHE A 228 -21.30 11.35 -1.56
N ARG A 229 -20.81 12.07 -0.54
CA ARG A 229 -19.50 12.70 -0.57
C ARG A 229 -18.48 11.68 -0.08
N CYS A 230 -17.79 11.04 -1.02
CA CYS A 230 -16.83 9.98 -0.74
C CYS A 230 -15.40 10.49 -0.90
N LEU A 231 -14.49 9.95 -0.09
CA LEU A 231 -13.06 9.96 -0.31
C LEU A 231 -12.65 8.52 -0.62
N ILE A 232 -12.11 8.28 -1.81
CA ILE A 232 -11.65 6.96 -2.23
C ILE A 232 -10.16 7.04 -2.54
N VAL A 233 -9.34 6.30 -1.79
CA VAL A 233 -7.90 6.17 -2.05
C VAL A 233 -7.67 4.86 -2.80
N LEU A 234 -7.10 4.96 -4.01
CA LEU A 234 -6.68 3.83 -4.82
C LEU A 234 -5.16 3.76 -4.85
N ASP A 235 -4.58 2.80 -4.12
CA ASP A 235 -3.15 2.52 -4.13
C ASP A 235 -2.77 1.52 -5.22
N ASP A 236 -1.52 1.56 -5.67
CA ASP A 236 -1.01 0.83 -6.84
C ASP A 236 -1.65 1.26 -8.16
N GLY A 237 -1.92 2.57 -8.30
CA GLY A 237 -2.58 3.19 -9.44
C GLY A 237 -1.90 2.95 -10.80
N HIS A 238 -0.63 2.57 -10.82
CA HIS A 238 0.09 2.17 -12.04
C HIS A 238 -0.57 0.97 -12.75
N LEU A 239 -1.33 0.15 -12.01
CA LEU A 239 -2.14 -0.94 -12.58
C LEU A 239 -3.33 -0.42 -13.40
N LEU A 240 -3.91 0.75 -13.06
CA LEU A 240 -4.97 1.37 -13.88
C LEU A 240 -4.40 1.96 -15.16
N CYS A 241 -3.18 2.53 -15.10
CA CYS A 241 -2.52 3.12 -16.27
C CYS A 241 -2.19 2.09 -17.36
N ARG A 242 -2.27 0.79 -17.07
CA ARG A 242 -1.96 -0.31 -18.01
C ARG A 242 -3.21 -1.06 -18.46
N ASP A 243 -4.37 -0.73 -17.91
CA ASP A 243 -5.65 -1.37 -18.18
C ASP A 243 -6.61 -0.38 -18.84
N LYS A 244 -7.16 -0.74 -20.02
CA LYS A 244 -8.10 0.12 -20.75
C LYS A 244 -9.32 0.49 -19.90
N GLY A 245 -9.73 -0.43 -19.04
CA GLY A 245 -10.83 -0.24 -18.11
C GLY A 245 -10.53 0.77 -17.01
N GLY A 246 -9.33 0.66 -16.44
CA GLY A 246 -8.76 1.63 -15.50
C GLY A 246 -8.66 3.03 -16.10
N GLU A 247 -8.15 3.15 -17.33
CA GLU A 247 -8.09 4.44 -18.05
C GLU A 247 -9.48 5.06 -18.26
N ALA A 248 -10.44 4.26 -18.72
CA ALA A 248 -11.82 4.70 -18.91
C ALA A 248 -12.47 5.16 -17.59
N PHE A 249 -12.17 4.48 -16.48
CA PHE A 249 -12.62 4.91 -15.15
C PHE A 249 -11.99 6.23 -14.71
N LEU A 250 -10.67 6.38 -14.83
CA LEU A 250 -9.99 7.64 -14.47
C LEU A 250 -10.54 8.80 -15.30
N GLN A 251 -10.77 8.58 -16.60
CA GLN A 251 -11.41 9.56 -17.46
C GLN A 251 -12.81 9.92 -16.96
N ALA A 252 -13.63 8.93 -16.62
CA ALA A 252 -14.99 9.14 -16.16
C ALA A 252 -15.02 9.93 -14.82
N ILE A 253 -14.14 9.61 -13.87
CA ILE A 253 -13.99 10.37 -12.61
C ILE A 253 -13.51 11.80 -12.87
N ALA A 254 -12.53 11.97 -13.77
CA ALA A 254 -12.00 13.28 -14.11
C ALA A 254 -13.06 14.17 -14.77
N GLU A 255 -13.80 13.66 -15.75
CA GLU A 255 -14.63 14.47 -16.64
C GLU A 255 -16.08 14.63 -16.15
N ILE A 256 -16.65 13.63 -15.47
CA ILE A 256 -18.08 13.64 -15.09
C ILE A 256 -18.30 14.30 -13.72
N PRO A 257 -19.20 15.29 -13.58
CA PRO A 257 -19.42 15.96 -12.30
C PRO A 257 -19.92 15.04 -11.19
N HIS A 258 -19.28 15.12 -10.02
CA HIS A 258 -19.66 14.48 -8.76
C HIS A 258 -19.07 15.23 -7.56
N GLN A 259 -19.55 14.95 -6.35
CA GLN A 259 -19.12 15.65 -5.13
C GLN A 259 -18.03 14.91 -4.33
N SER A 260 -17.65 13.71 -4.80
CA SER A 260 -16.61 12.87 -4.22
C SER A 260 -15.21 13.19 -4.73
N CYS A 261 -14.19 12.69 -4.04
CA CYS A 261 -12.79 12.78 -4.41
C CYS A 261 -12.16 11.37 -4.49
N VAL A 262 -11.43 11.10 -5.57
CA VAL A 262 -10.60 9.91 -5.73
C VAL A 262 -9.13 10.33 -5.67
N ILE A 263 -8.38 9.80 -4.71
CA ILE A 263 -6.93 9.94 -4.64
C ILE A 263 -6.29 8.71 -5.29
N LEU A 264 -5.55 8.89 -6.37
CA LEU A 264 -4.78 7.85 -7.05
C LEU A 264 -3.32 7.90 -6.58
N LEU A 265 -2.83 6.84 -5.92
CA LEU A 265 -1.43 6.72 -5.54
C LEU A 265 -0.70 5.91 -6.61
N SER A 266 0.26 6.49 -7.32
CA SER A 266 0.89 5.82 -8.46
C SER A 266 2.40 6.04 -8.55
N THR A 267 3.11 5.00 -8.97
CA THR A 267 4.51 5.03 -9.41
C THR A 267 4.65 5.32 -10.91
N GLU A 268 3.53 5.51 -11.61
CA GLU A 268 3.48 5.84 -13.03
C GLU A 268 2.47 6.98 -13.24
N LYS A 269 2.93 8.09 -13.80
CA LYS A 269 2.06 9.23 -14.14
C LYS A 269 1.07 8.81 -15.25
N PRO A 270 -0.27 8.92 -15.04
CA PRO A 270 -1.24 8.62 -16.08
C PRO A 270 -1.05 9.54 -17.29
N VAL A 271 -1.15 8.99 -18.51
CA VAL A 271 -0.84 9.73 -19.76
C VAL A 271 -1.68 10.99 -19.90
N GLU A 272 -2.96 10.92 -19.56
CA GLU A 272 -3.93 12.01 -19.77
C GLU A 272 -4.02 13.00 -18.60
N ILE A 273 -3.27 12.80 -17.51
CA ILE A 273 -3.44 13.60 -16.29
C ILE A 273 -3.19 15.09 -16.54
N GLU A 274 -2.17 15.44 -17.34
CA GLU A 274 -1.83 16.84 -17.65
C GLU A 274 -2.93 17.50 -18.50
N ARG A 275 -3.48 16.76 -19.47
CA ARG A 275 -4.61 17.22 -20.29
C ARG A 275 -5.81 17.54 -19.40
N TRP A 276 -6.12 16.65 -18.46
CA TRP A 276 -7.24 16.86 -17.53
C TRP A 276 -6.99 18.02 -16.57
N GLU A 277 -5.78 18.20 -16.05
CA GLU A 277 -5.44 19.35 -15.17
C GLU A 277 -5.63 20.69 -15.87
N ILE A 278 -5.26 20.78 -17.16
CA ILE A 278 -5.44 21.99 -17.98
C ILE A 278 -6.92 22.24 -18.28
N ALA A 279 -7.66 21.19 -18.60
CA ALA A 279 -9.07 21.31 -19.00
C ALA A 279 -10.01 21.55 -17.81
N ASN A 280 -9.61 21.19 -16.59
CA ASN A 280 -10.52 21.02 -15.47
C ASN A 280 -9.85 21.31 -14.12
N ASP A 281 -10.38 22.28 -13.38
CA ASP A 281 -9.83 22.68 -12.09
C ASP A 281 -10.04 21.64 -10.97
N ALA A 282 -10.88 20.63 -11.22
CA ALA A 282 -11.17 19.49 -10.35
C ALA A 282 -10.15 18.35 -10.42
N VAL A 283 -9.20 18.40 -11.35
CA VAL A 283 -8.12 17.39 -11.47
C VAL A 283 -6.80 18.03 -11.09
N ARG A 284 -6.04 17.36 -10.22
CA ARG A 284 -4.73 17.81 -9.75
C ARG A 284 -3.80 16.63 -9.57
N SER A 285 -2.52 16.91 -9.60
CA SER A 285 -1.46 15.95 -9.31
C SER A 285 -0.37 16.59 -8.47
N LEU A 286 0.31 15.75 -7.69
CA LEU A 286 1.46 16.13 -6.89
C LEU A 286 2.51 15.02 -7.00
N ILE A 287 3.70 15.35 -7.48
CA ILE A 287 4.85 14.45 -7.46
C ILE A 287 5.57 14.64 -6.13
N LEU A 288 5.70 13.57 -5.35
CA LEU A 288 6.37 13.62 -4.06
C LEU A 288 7.90 13.65 -4.22
N PRO A 289 8.58 14.65 -3.63
CA PRO A 289 10.03 14.67 -3.56
C PRO A 289 10.54 13.73 -2.47
N GLY A 290 11.87 13.58 -2.37
CA GLY A 290 12.52 13.05 -1.16
C GLY A 290 12.27 13.95 0.06
N LEU A 291 12.47 13.41 1.27
CA LEU A 291 12.17 14.11 2.53
C LEU A 291 13.08 15.32 2.84
N GLY A 292 14.21 15.47 2.16
CA GLY A 292 15.21 16.50 2.50
C GLY A 292 15.64 16.40 3.97
N ASP A 293 15.80 17.54 4.63
CA ASP A 293 16.22 17.60 6.04
C ASP A 293 15.28 16.88 7.02
N ALA A 294 14.00 16.72 6.69
CA ALA A 294 13.06 15.98 7.53
C ALA A 294 13.39 14.49 7.65
N ALA A 295 14.22 13.94 6.76
CA ALA A 295 14.73 12.58 6.90
C ALA A 295 15.58 12.40 8.16
N LYS A 296 16.11 13.46 8.77
CA LYS A 296 16.90 13.37 10.01
C LYS A 296 16.08 12.74 11.14
N ASP A 297 14.80 13.08 11.29
CA ASP A 297 13.92 12.47 12.29
C ASP A 297 13.70 10.97 12.03
N LEU A 298 13.65 10.57 10.75
CA LEU A 298 13.59 9.17 10.34
C LEU A 298 14.88 8.44 10.73
N LEU A 299 16.06 9.01 10.44
CA LEU A 299 17.35 8.41 10.77
C LEU A 299 17.56 8.29 12.29
N GLU A 300 17.08 9.27 13.05
CA GLU A 300 17.08 9.24 14.51
C GLU A 300 16.26 8.07 15.07
N GLU A 301 15.04 7.88 14.57
CA GLU A 301 14.19 6.75 14.96
C GLU A 301 14.77 5.40 14.53
N GLN A 302 15.54 5.39 13.43
CA GLN A 302 16.34 4.25 13.03
C GLN A 302 17.59 4.02 13.89
N GLY A 303 17.81 4.78 14.97
CA GLY A 303 18.90 4.55 15.91
C GLY A 303 20.30 4.74 15.32
N LEU A 304 20.44 5.64 14.34
CA LEU A 304 21.74 5.98 13.77
C LEU A 304 22.50 7.02 14.62
N CYS A 305 23.81 7.02 14.50
CA CYS A 305 24.75 7.96 15.13
C CYS A 305 25.27 8.99 14.09
N ASP A 306 26.15 9.89 14.51
CA ASP A 306 26.88 10.83 13.63
C ASP A 306 25.97 11.79 12.85
N ARG A 307 25.15 12.56 13.60
CA ARG A 307 24.14 13.48 13.01
C ARG A 307 24.74 14.50 12.05
N GLU A 308 25.98 14.88 12.25
CA GLU A 308 26.74 15.83 11.44
C GLU A 308 26.95 15.37 9.99
N VAL A 309 26.92 14.06 9.72
CA VAL A 309 27.05 13.50 8.36
C VAL A 309 25.73 13.00 7.76
N TRP A 310 24.60 13.15 8.46
CA TRP A 310 23.30 12.65 7.97
C TRP A 310 22.85 13.29 6.67
N THR A 311 23.12 14.57 6.45
CA THR A 311 22.77 15.22 5.17
C THR A 311 23.46 14.53 3.99
N GLN A 312 24.71 14.07 4.15
CA GLN A 312 25.40 13.32 3.09
C GLN A 312 24.74 11.98 2.79
N LEU A 313 24.27 11.27 3.83
CA LEU A 313 23.53 10.02 3.67
C LEU A 313 22.18 10.28 2.98
N ILE A 314 21.46 11.32 3.41
CA ILE A 314 20.17 11.73 2.84
C ILE A 314 20.34 12.05 1.36
N ASP A 315 21.33 12.86 0.98
CA ASP A 315 21.60 13.22 -0.40
C ASP A 315 22.02 12.01 -1.25
N ARG A 316 22.83 11.10 -0.67
CA ARG A 316 23.29 9.87 -1.36
C ARG A 316 22.12 8.97 -1.74
N TYR A 317 21.09 8.88 -0.89
CA TYR A 317 19.86 8.11 -1.16
C TYR A 317 18.67 9.00 -1.53
N GLN A 318 18.95 10.25 -1.93
CA GLN A 318 17.99 11.27 -2.38
C GLN A 318 16.76 11.47 -1.47
N GLY A 319 16.90 11.26 -0.17
CA GLY A 319 15.80 11.42 0.78
C GLY A 319 14.62 10.46 0.58
N ASN A 320 14.78 9.35 -0.17
CA ASN A 320 13.73 8.34 -0.31
C ASN A 320 13.58 7.59 1.04
N PRO A 321 12.41 7.67 1.72
CA PRO A 321 12.23 7.10 3.05
C PRO A 321 12.54 5.60 3.12
N LEU A 322 12.05 4.82 2.16
CA LEU A 322 12.26 3.37 2.18
C LEU A 322 13.73 3.02 1.97
N TRP A 323 14.41 3.70 1.05
CA TRP A 323 15.83 3.46 0.81
C TRP A 323 16.66 3.80 2.04
N LEU A 324 16.35 4.92 2.70
CA LEU A 324 17.00 5.30 3.95
C LEU A 324 16.74 4.29 5.07
N ILE A 325 15.53 3.74 5.20
CA ILE A 325 15.22 2.71 6.21
C ILE A 325 16.00 1.41 5.95
N LEU A 326 16.05 0.95 4.69
CA LEU A 326 16.77 -0.27 4.31
C LEU A 326 18.28 -0.13 4.52
N THR A 327 18.84 1.03 4.14
CA THR A 327 20.24 1.34 4.38
C THR A 327 20.54 1.53 5.87
N ALA A 328 19.69 2.21 6.62
CA ALA A 328 19.86 2.39 8.07
C ALA A 328 19.92 1.05 8.81
N THR A 329 19.13 0.06 8.37
CA THR A 329 19.21 -1.31 8.88
C THR A 329 20.59 -1.91 8.67
N SER A 330 21.17 -1.77 7.47
CA SER A 330 22.52 -2.24 7.17
C SER A 330 23.60 -1.50 7.99
N ILE A 331 23.43 -0.18 8.19
CA ILE A 331 24.34 0.62 9.02
C ILE A 331 24.32 0.16 10.48
N ARG A 332 23.14 -0.13 11.03
CA ARG A 332 23.02 -0.67 12.39
C ARG A 332 23.74 -2.01 12.54
N GLU A 333 23.49 -2.92 11.61
CA GLU A 333 23.99 -4.30 11.69
C GLU A 333 25.51 -4.40 11.50
N LEU A 334 26.05 -3.65 10.53
CA LEU A 334 27.45 -3.79 10.11
C LEU A 334 28.38 -2.73 10.72
N PHE A 335 27.84 -1.58 11.09
CA PHE A 335 28.61 -0.42 11.57
C PHE A 335 28.17 0.05 12.97
N ALA A 336 27.34 -0.72 13.66
CA ALA A 336 26.80 -0.39 14.99
C ALA A 336 26.15 1.01 15.04
N GLY A 337 25.48 1.39 13.95
CA GLY A 337 24.77 2.67 13.83
C GLY A 337 25.64 3.85 13.42
N ARG A 338 26.98 3.70 13.31
CA ARG A 338 27.89 4.78 12.91
C ARG A 338 27.80 5.05 11.41
N VAL A 339 27.27 6.21 11.06
CA VAL A 339 27.08 6.65 9.67
C VAL A 339 28.40 7.10 9.07
N ALA A 340 29.31 7.66 9.86
CA ALA A 340 30.62 8.08 9.37
C ALA A 340 31.44 6.88 8.84
N ASP A 341 31.43 5.75 9.56
CA ASP A 341 32.11 4.51 9.14
C ASP A 341 31.54 3.98 7.81
N PHE A 342 30.21 4.04 7.65
CA PHE A 342 29.54 3.63 6.42
C PHE A 342 29.87 4.55 5.24
N LEU A 343 29.87 5.87 5.46
CA LEU A 343 30.15 6.86 4.42
C LEU A 343 31.63 6.93 4.03
N ALA A 344 32.55 6.38 4.83
CA ALA A 344 33.95 6.22 4.48
C ALA A 344 34.14 5.35 3.22
N TYR A 345 33.16 4.50 2.89
CA TYR A 345 33.04 3.90 1.57
C TYR A 345 32.49 4.97 0.61
N GLU A 346 33.37 5.47 -0.27
CA GLU A 346 33.00 6.50 -1.25
C GLU A 346 31.94 6.02 -2.24
N THR A 347 31.88 4.71 -2.47
CA THR A 347 30.88 4.05 -3.32
C THR A 347 29.51 4.00 -2.66
N LEU A 348 28.46 4.31 -3.42
CA LEU A 348 27.08 4.10 -2.98
C LEU A 348 26.83 2.60 -2.83
N ILE A 349 26.33 2.17 -1.67
CA ILE A 349 26.07 0.75 -1.41
C ILE A 349 24.58 0.48 -1.62
N VAL A 350 24.27 -0.44 -2.53
CA VAL A 350 22.93 -0.99 -2.70
C VAL A 350 22.89 -2.32 -1.95
N SER A 351 22.32 -2.32 -0.75
CA SER A 351 22.19 -3.54 0.06
C SER A 351 21.29 -4.57 -0.62
N GLU A 352 21.38 -5.84 -0.23
CA GLU A 352 20.50 -6.92 -0.75
C GLU A 352 19.02 -6.57 -0.61
N SER A 353 18.62 -5.98 0.51
CA SER A 353 17.24 -5.57 0.76
C SER A 353 16.78 -4.43 -0.16
N LEU A 354 17.66 -3.46 -0.42
CA LEU A 354 17.38 -2.38 -1.38
C LEU A 354 17.37 -2.89 -2.82
N GLN A 355 18.28 -3.81 -3.16
CA GLN A 355 18.34 -4.47 -4.46
C GLN A 355 17.04 -5.22 -4.74
N GLY A 356 16.57 -6.06 -3.81
CA GLY A 356 15.31 -6.79 -3.96
C GLY A 356 14.09 -5.87 -4.14
N HIS A 357 14.09 -4.70 -3.52
CA HIS A 357 13.05 -3.69 -3.74
C HIS A 357 13.11 -3.08 -5.15
N LEU A 358 14.31 -2.75 -5.64
CA LEU A 358 14.52 -2.18 -6.97
C LEU A 358 14.24 -3.21 -8.07
N ASP A 359 14.56 -4.48 -7.84
CA ASP A 359 14.24 -5.60 -8.75
C ASP A 359 12.75 -5.66 -9.06
N GLN A 360 11.88 -5.50 -8.05
CA GLN A 360 10.43 -5.50 -8.25
C GLN A 360 9.94 -4.37 -9.16
N GLN A 361 10.64 -3.22 -9.17
CA GLN A 361 10.31 -2.12 -10.07
C GLN A 361 10.90 -2.33 -11.46
N PHE A 362 12.13 -2.84 -11.54
CA PHE A 362 12.85 -3.06 -12.79
C PHE A 362 12.25 -4.20 -13.62
N GLN A 363 11.77 -5.26 -12.98
CA GLN A 363 11.08 -6.39 -13.64
C GLN A 363 9.77 -6.00 -14.34
N GLN A 364 9.17 -4.86 -13.97
CA GLN A 364 7.97 -4.34 -14.65
C GLN A 364 8.28 -3.54 -15.91
N LEU A 365 9.56 -3.27 -16.17
CA LEU A 365 10.00 -2.59 -17.38
C LEU A 365 10.09 -3.57 -18.54
N SER A 366 9.76 -3.08 -19.73
CA SER A 366 9.96 -3.80 -20.98
C SER A 366 11.45 -3.95 -21.32
N THR A 367 11.80 -4.93 -22.15
CA THR A 367 13.20 -5.15 -22.59
C THR A 367 13.84 -3.90 -23.22
N PRO A 368 13.14 -3.09 -24.05
CA PRO A 368 13.70 -1.83 -24.55
C PRO A 368 13.96 -0.80 -23.45
N GLU A 369 13.06 -0.66 -22.48
CA GLU A 369 13.25 0.22 -21.31
C GLU A 369 14.48 -0.20 -20.49
N GLN A 370 14.61 -1.50 -20.19
CA GLN A 370 15.77 -2.04 -19.47
C GLN A 370 17.08 -1.83 -20.22
N THR A 371 17.06 -1.94 -21.56
CA THR A 371 18.24 -1.70 -22.41
C THR A 371 18.71 -0.26 -22.30
N ILE A 372 17.79 0.70 -22.43
CA ILE A 372 18.10 2.13 -22.30
C ILE A 372 18.62 2.47 -20.90
N LEU A 373 17.98 1.93 -19.85
CA LEU A 373 18.49 2.11 -18.48
C LEU A 373 19.89 1.51 -18.32
N GLY A 374 20.13 0.32 -18.86
CA GLY A 374 21.42 -0.36 -18.82
C GLY A 374 22.57 0.42 -19.47
N GLN A 375 22.25 1.19 -20.53
CA GLN A 375 23.18 2.10 -21.21
C GLN A 375 23.38 3.39 -20.43
N LEU A 376 22.30 4.03 -19.99
CA LEU A 376 22.36 5.23 -19.15
C LEU A 376 23.14 4.98 -17.84
N GLY A 377 23.03 3.77 -17.28
CA GLY A 377 23.75 3.35 -16.08
C GLY A 377 25.27 3.48 -16.19
N THR A 378 25.83 3.33 -17.40
CA THR A 378 27.28 3.41 -17.63
C THR A 378 27.76 4.82 -17.92
N LEU A 379 26.87 5.79 -18.12
CA LEU A 379 27.23 7.17 -18.41
C LEU A 379 27.52 7.93 -17.12
N THR A 380 28.60 8.71 -17.12
CA THR A 380 29.01 9.52 -15.97
C THR A 380 28.47 10.94 -16.01
N ALA A 381 27.92 11.36 -17.15
CA ALA A 381 27.36 12.69 -17.36
C ALA A 381 25.91 12.59 -17.86
N PRO A 382 25.05 13.58 -17.54
CA PRO A 382 23.73 13.71 -18.12
C PRO A 382 23.78 13.77 -19.66
N VAL A 383 22.75 13.27 -20.32
CA VAL A 383 22.68 13.20 -21.78
C VAL A 383 21.39 13.77 -22.33
N ASN A 384 21.44 14.37 -23.52
CA ASN A 384 20.22 14.80 -24.21
C ASN A 384 19.69 13.68 -25.14
N LEU A 385 18.46 13.85 -25.64
CA LEU A 385 17.82 12.87 -26.52
C LEU A 385 18.60 12.62 -27.82
N SER A 386 19.27 13.65 -28.36
CA SER A 386 20.06 13.51 -29.59
C SER A 386 21.30 12.63 -29.40
N GLN A 387 21.95 12.71 -28.24
CA GLN A 387 23.06 11.84 -27.87
C GLN A 387 22.56 10.40 -27.70
N LEU A 388 21.42 10.20 -27.03
CA LEU A 388 20.83 8.87 -26.91
C LEU A 388 20.49 8.25 -28.28
N LEU A 389 19.94 9.01 -29.22
CA LEU A 389 19.72 8.53 -30.60
C LEU A 389 20.99 8.04 -31.28
N GLN A 390 22.16 8.62 -30.96
CA GLN A 390 23.44 8.21 -31.55
C GLN A 390 24.04 6.97 -30.86
N LEU A 391 23.72 6.75 -29.59
CA LEU A 391 24.24 5.62 -28.79
C LEU A 391 23.42 4.33 -28.99
N ASN A 392 22.25 4.43 -29.62
CA ASN A 392 21.25 3.36 -29.66
C ASN A 392 20.79 3.09 -31.10
N SER A 393 20.46 1.84 -31.40
CA SER A 393 19.93 1.44 -32.73
C SER A 393 18.40 1.53 -32.83
N PHE A 394 17.71 2.06 -31.81
CA PHE A 394 16.26 2.19 -31.82
C PHE A 394 15.81 3.24 -32.86
N PRO A 395 14.73 2.99 -33.61
CA PRO A 395 14.06 4.01 -34.39
C PRO A 395 13.71 5.24 -33.54
N PRO A 396 13.79 6.48 -34.06
CA PRO A 396 13.58 7.68 -33.26
C PRO A 396 12.25 7.74 -32.50
N VAL A 397 11.17 7.26 -33.14
CA VAL A 397 9.83 7.21 -32.54
C VAL A 397 9.78 6.22 -31.37
N GLU A 398 10.41 5.06 -31.51
CA GLU A 398 10.46 4.04 -30.47
C GLU A 398 11.30 4.52 -29.28
N LEU A 399 12.48 5.10 -29.53
CA LEU A 399 13.29 5.67 -28.46
C LEU A 399 12.53 6.75 -27.69
N PHE A 400 11.84 7.64 -28.39
CA PHE A 400 11.04 8.67 -27.76
C PHE A 400 9.97 8.08 -26.84
N GLN A 401 9.25 7.05 -27.29
CA GLN A 401 8.24 6.35 -26.47
C GLN A 401 8.87 5.68 -25.23
N ILE A 402 10.05 5.07 -25.37
CA ILE A 402 10.78 4.45 -24.26
C ILE A 402 11.16 5.51 -23.21
N ILE A 403 11.76 6.63 -23.65
CA ILE A 403 12.16 7.72 -22.75
C ILE A 403 10.95 8.34 -22.05
N GLN A 404 9.86 8.57 -22.78
CA GLN A 404 8.61 9.04 -22.19
C GLN A 404 8.06 8.07 -21.14
N SER A 405 8.11 6.76 -21.41
CA SER A 405 7.67 5.73 -20.46
C SER A 405 8.51 5.74 -19.18
N LEU A 406 9.84 5.72 -19.32
CA LEU A 406 10.78 5.77 -18.20
C LEU A 406 10.64 7.05 -17.36
N HIS A 407 10.43 8.20 -18.02
CA HIS A 407 10.19 9.48 -17.33
C HIS A 407 8.86 9.46 -16.56
N ARG A 408 7.77 8.96 -17.15
CA ARG A 408 6.47 8.81 -16.43
C ARG A 408 6.55 7.87 -15.23
N ARG A 409 7.47 6.91 -15.26
CA ARG A 409 7.75 5.94 -14.18
C ARG A 409 8.81 6.44 -13.18
N PHE A 410 9.26 7.69 -13.32
CA PHE A 410 10.23 8.32 -12.42
C PHE A 410 11.60 7.63 -12.36
N PHE A 411 11.97 6.85 -13.39
CA PHE A 411 13.32 6.29 -13.52
C PHE A 411 14.30 7.31 -14.12
N LEU A 412 13.80 8.24 -14.93
CA LEU A 412 14.57 9.32 -15.53
C LEU A 412 14.16 10.66 -14.96
N GLU A 413 15.17 11.44 -14.61
CA GLU A 413 15.03 12.84 -14.26
C GLU A 413 15.47 13.69 -15.46
N MET A 414 14.86 14.86 -15.63
CA MET A 414 15.18 15.81 -16.67
C MET A 414 15.46 17.17 -16.05
N GLU A 415 16.62 17.74 -16.34
CA GLU A 415 16.94 19.12 -15.97
C GLU A 415 16.15 20.09 -16.86
N GLU A 416 15.41 21.03 -16.27
CA GLU A 416 14.45 21.87 -16.99
C GLU A 416 15.12 22.81 -18.02
N GLU A 417 16.28 23.38 -17.66
CA GLU A 417 16.98 24.36 -18.49
C GLU A 417 17.73 23.70 -19.65
N THR A 418 18.52 22.67 -19.35
CA THR A 418 19.41 22.03 -20.34
C THR A 418 18.72 20.90 -21.11
N ARG A 419 17.57 20.42 -20.63
CA ARG A 419 16.86 19.23 -21.14
C ARG A 419 17.73 17.97 -21.16
N GLN A 420 18.71 17.92 -20.25
CA GLN A 420 19.53 16.74 -20.05
C GLN A 420 18.80 15.72 -19.18
N LEU A 421 18.87 14.47 -19.60
CA LEU A 421 18.34 13.29 -18.94
C LEU A 421 19.45 12.65 -18.09
N PHE A 422 19.10 12.25 -16.89
CA PHE A 422 20.00 11.50 -16.02
C PHE A 422 19.25 10.50 -15.17
N LEU A 423 19.99 9.51 -14.68
CA LEU A 423 19.48 8.55 -13.71
C LEU A 423 19.71 9.07 -12.31
N ASN A 424 18.75 8.75 -11.45
CA ASN A 424 18.95 8.73 -10.02
C ASN A 424 20.20 7.92 -9.66
N ARG A 425 21.04 8.45 -8.75
CA ARG A 425 22.32 7.80 -8.37
C ARG A 425 22.16 6.40 -7.81
N VAL A 426 21.10 6.15 -7.02
CA VAL A 426 20.80 4.82 -6.47
C VAL A 426 20.43 3.86 -7.60
N ILE A 427 19.60 4.30 -8.55
CA ILE A 427 19.20 3.49 -9.72
C ILE A 427 20.41 3.21 -10.61
N GLN A 428 21.26 4.22 -10.82
CA GLN A 428 22.49 4.09 -11.60
C GLN A 428 23.42 3.04 -10.99
N GLU A 429 23.61 3.07 -9.67
CA GLU A 429 24.44 2.10 -8.96
C GLU A 429 23.85 0.70 -8.99
N TYR A 430 22.54 0.57 -8.79
CA TYR A 430 21.82 -0.69 -8.92
C TYR A 430 22.03 -1.32 -10.31
N ILE A 431 21.95 -0.53 -11.39
CA ILE A 431 22.17 -1.00 -12.76
C ILE A 431 23.63 -1.43 -13.00
N LYS A 432 24.61 -0.78 -12.35
CA LYS A 432 26.02 -1.16 -12.45
C LYS A 432 26.29 -2.50 -11.75
N ASN A 433 25.67 -2.73 -10.60
CA ASN A 433 25.88 -3.93 -9.78
C ASN A 433 25.12 -5.16 -10.30
N GLY A 434 24.05 -4.97 -11.08
CA GLY A 434 23.28 -6.05 -11.70
C GLY A 434 23.86 -6.62 -13.01
N LYS A 435 25.12 -6.28 -13.36
CA LYS A 435 25.80 -6.74 -14.58
C LYS A 435 26.77 -7.90 -14.33
#